data_AF-A0A2W5YD55-F1
#
_entry.id   AF-A0A2W5YD55-F1
#
_cell.length_a   1.000
_cell.length_b   1.000
_cell.length_c   1.000
_cell.angle_alpha   90.00
_cell.angle_beta   90.00
_cell.angle_gamma   90.00
#
_symmetry.space_group_name_H-M   'P 1'
#
loop_
_entity.id
_entity.type
_entity.pdbx_description
1 polymer ?
#
loop_
_entity_poly.entity_id
_entity_poly.type
_entity_poly.pdbx_seq_one_letter_code
_entity_poly.pdbx_strand_id
1 'polypeptide(L)'
;RAKATAALSRYHERFEVDPSEPMWFERTFAFRLGPHWLRGRVDRVDRLPDGGYELIDYKTGRPKTAAQLRDDVQLTLYAMGAHEAWDLQAARGSYYYVLDDEKVAVPHNAEDREWIEETVHTVADGILGQGFEPTPSYAACSACDFRIACPAAER
;
A
#
# COMPACT_ATOMS: atom_id res chain seq x y z
N ARG A 1 -7.20 -24.17 3.79
CA ARG A 1 -8.27 -24.32 2.77
C ARG A 1 -9.64 -23.84 3.28
N ALA A 2 -10.17 -24.38 4.39
CA ALA A 2 -11.47 -23.96 4.93
C ALA A 2 -11.57 -22.46 5.27
N LYS A 3 -10.59 -21.88 5.98
CA LYS A 3 -10.56 -20.43 6.29
C LYS A 3 -10.63 -19.55 5.05
N ALA A 4 -9.82 -19.85 4.03
CA ALA A 4 -9.80 -19.10 2.78
C ALA A 4 -11.12 -19.23 2.00
N THR A 5 -11.74 -20.42 1.98
CA THR A 5 -13.04 -20.61 1.32
C THR A 5 -14.11 -19.77 2.01
N ALA A 6 -14.19 -19.84 3.34
CA ALA A 6 -15.14 -19.04 4.11
C ALA A 6 -14.92 -17.53 3.96
N ALA A 7 -13.67 -17.08 3.89
CA ALA A 7 -13.32 -15.69 3.65
C ALA A 7 -13.81 -15.21 2.27
N LEU A 8 -13.59 -16.00 1.22
CA LEU A 8 -14.04 -15.67 -0.14
C LEU A 8 -15.58 -15.69 -0.26
N SER A 9 -16.27 -16.60 0.43
CA SER A 9 -17.74 -16.61 0.49
C SER A 9 -18.28 -15.32 1.10
N ARG A 10 -17.76 -14.91 2.27
CA ARG A 10 -18.17 -13.64 2.91
C ARG A 10 -17.85 -12.42 2.05
N TYR A 11 -16.68 -12.41 1.44
CA TYR A 11 -16.28 -11.36 0.51
C TYR A 11 -17.28 -11.24 -0.64
N HIS A 12 -17.67 -12.36 -1.26
CA HIS A 12 -18.63 -12.38 -2.37
C HIS A 12 -20.01 -11.87 -1.93
N GLU A 13 -20.52 -12.34 -0.79
CA GLU A 13 -21.80 -11.90 -0.23
C GLU A 13 -21.82 -10.38 0.03
N ARG A 14 -20.73 -9.80 0.53
CA ARG A 14 -20.60 -8.35 0.71
C ARG A 14 -20.52 -7.61 -0.61
N PHE A 15 -19.73 -8.14 -1.54
CA PHE A 15 -19.53 -7.53 -2.85
C PHE A 15 -20.84 -7.44 -3.65
N GLU A 16 -21.74 -8.42 -3.53
CA GLU A 16 -23.05 -8.40 -4.21
C GLU A 16 -23.95 -7.23 -3.78
N VAL A 17 -23.79 -6.74 -2.55
CA VAL A 17 -24.61 -5.64 -1.98
C VAL A 17 -23.84 -4.34 -1.83
N ASP A 18 -22.55 -4.31 -2.18
CA ASP A 18 -21.72 -3.12 -2.14
C ASP A 18 -22.17 -2.16 -3.26
N PRO A 19 -22.54 -0.92 -2.94
CA PRO A 19 -23.00 0.04 -3.96
C PRO A 19 -21.85 0.65 -4.78
N SER A 20 -20.59 0.35 -4.46
CA SER A 20 -19.44 0.79 -5.24
C SER A 20 -19.28 0.02 -6.56
N GLU A 21 -18.80 0.70 -7.58
CA GLU A 21 -18.57 0.13 -8.91
C GLU A 21 -17.08 -0.18 -9.08
N PRO A 22 -16.66 -1.45 -9.26
CA PRO A 22 -15.29 -1.79 -9.57
C PRO A 22 -14.91 -1.30 -10.96
N MET A 23 -14.00 -0.33 -11.02
CA MET A 23 -13.57 0.30 -12.26
C MET A 23 -12.38 -0.42 -12.87
N TRP A 24 -11.37 -0.73 -12.05
CA TRP A 24 -10.13 -1.36 -12.50
C TRP A 24 -9.60 -2.38 -11.50
N PHE A 25 -8.92 -3.38 -12.04
CA PHE A 25 -8.16 -4.38 -11.29
C PHE A 25 -6.73 -4.39 -11.78
N GLU A 26 -5.77 -4.57 -10.88
CA GLU A 26 -4.34 -4.70 -11.16
C GLU A 26 -3.83 -3.58 -12.09
N ARG A 27 -4.31 -2.34 -11.86
CA ARG A 27 -4.01 -1.22 -12.74
C ARG A 27 -2.63 -0.67 -12.43
N THR A 28 -1.78 -0.59 -13.46
CA THR A 28 -0.42 -0.05 -13.34
C THR A 28 -0.41 1.47 -13.45
N PHE A 29 0.50 2.10 -12.70
CA PHE A 29 0.86 3.50 -12.86
C PHE A 29 2.37 3.63 -13.06
N ALA A 30 2.76 4.67 -13.78
CA ALA A 30 4.14 5.07 -13.94
C ALA A 30 4.18 6.59 -14.17
N PHE A 31 4.94 7.31 -13.37
CA PHE A 31 5.13 8.75 -13.54
C PHE A 31 6.52 9.15 -13.05
N ARG A 32 6.92 10.36 -13.42
CA ARG A 32 8.21 10.92 -13.04
C ARG A 32 8.06 11.75 -11.77
N LEU A 33 8.89 11.47 -10.77
CA LEU A 33 9.02 12.28 -9.56
C LEU A 33 10.47 12.77 -9.45
N GLY A 34 10.67 14.06 -9.75
CA GLY A 34 12.01 14.63 -9.89
C GLY A 34 12.87 13.87 -10.93
N PRO A 35 14.05 13.33 -10.54
CA PRO A 35 14.87 12.52 -11.44
C PRO A 35 14.46 11.04 -11.49
N HIS A 36 13.51 10.60 -10.67
CA HIS A 36 13.15 9.19 -10.52
C HIS A 36 11.87 8.83 -11.28
N TRP A 37 11.74 7.55 -11.62
CA TRP A 37 10.50 6.95 -12.09
C TRP A 37 9.87 6.16 -10.97
N LEU A 38 8.69 6.57 -10.52
CA LEU A 38 7.87 5.76 -9.64
C LEU A 38 6.96 4.87 -10.48
N ARG A 39 6.90 3.59 -10.14
CA ARG A 39 6.04 2.61 -10.80
C ARG A 39 5.40 1.72 -9.75
N GLY A 40 4.15 1.36 -9.97
CA GLY A 40 3.42 0.48 -9.08
C GLY A 40 2.16 -0.07 -9.74
N ARG A 41 1.40 -0.81 -8.95
CA ARG A 41 0.16 -1.45 -9.38
C ARG A 41 -0.82 -1.47 -8.23
N VAL A 42 -2.02 -0.94 -8.46
CA VAL A 42 -3.11 -0.95 -7.49
C VAL A 42 -3.96 -2.20 -7.75
N ASP A 43 -4.22 -3.00 -6.71
CA ASP A 43 -4.95 -4.26 -6.86
C ASP A 43 -6.37 -4.04 -7.37
N ARG A 44 -7.07 -3.03 -6.83
CA ARG A 44 -8.44 -2.69 -7.24
C ARG A 44 -8.73 -1.20 -7.05
N VAL A 45 -9.50 -0.64 -7.97
CA VAL A 45 -10.02 0.73 -7.88
C VAL A 45 -11.53 0.69 -8.06
N ASP A 46 -12.22 1.25 -7.06
CA ASP A 46 -13.67 1.36 -7.07
C ASP A 46 -14.09 2.81 -7.23
N ARG A 47 -15.23 3.02 -7.90
CA ARG A 47 -15.97 4.27 -7.85
C ARG A 47 -17.04 4.16 -6.77
N LEU A 48 -17.02 5.12 -5.85
CA LEU A 48 -17.95 5.20 -4.74
C LEU A 48 -19.28 5.86 -5.19
N PRO A 49 -20.39 5.67 -4.46
CA PRO A 49 -21.67 6.28 -4.80
C PRO A 49 -21.66 7.82 -4.82
N ASP A 50 -20.74 8.45 -4.09
CA ASP A 50 -20.52 9.91 -4.11
C ASP A 50 -19.71 10.39 -5.33
N GLY A 51 -19.33 9.47 -6.22
CA GLY A 51 -18.52 9.72 -7.41
C GLY A 51 -17.02 9.76 -7.15
N GLY A 52 -16.58 9.71 -5.89
CA GLY A 52 -15.19 9.56 -5.50
C GLY A 52 -14.64 8.17 -5.83
N TYR A 53 -13.36 7.96 -5.59
CA TYR A 53 -12.71 6.68 -5.86
C TYR A 53 -12.01 6.13 -4.63
N GLU A 54 -11.99 4.80 -4.50
CA GLU A 54 -11.28 4.05 -3.47
C GLU A 54 -10.23 3.14 -4.13
N LEU A 55 -8.96 3.30 -3.73
CA LEU A 55 -7.85 2.41 -4.05
C LEU A 55 -7.79 1.34 -2.96
N ILE A 56 -7.95 0.08 -3.36
CA ILE A 56 -7.99 -1.05 -2.46
C ILE A 56 -6.75 -1.92 -2.71
N ASP A 57 -6.06 -2.27 -1.63
CA ASP A 57 -5.00 -3.27 -1.60
C ASP A 57 -5.42 -4.45 -0.71
N TYR A 58 -5.33 -5.66 -1.24
CA TYR A 58 -5.78 -6.86 -0.53
C TYR A 58 -4.65 -7.43 0.33
N LYS A 59 -4.93 -7.63 1.62
CA LYS A 59 -3.99 -8.25 2.56
C LYS A 59 -4.56 -9.55 3.12
N THR A 60 -3.68 -10.53 3.31
CA THR A 60 -3.98 -11.78 4.04
C THR A 60 -3.29 -11.86 5.39
N GLY A 61 -2.54 -10.82 5.76
CA GLY A 61 -1.89 -10.69 7.06
C GLY A 61 -2.88 -10.24 8.15
N ARG A 62 -2.36 -9.97 9.35
CA ARG A 62 -3.16 -9.43 10.45
C ARG A 62 -3.63 -8.01 10.12
N PRO A 63 -4.89 -7.66 10.42
CA PRO A 63 -5.37 -6.29 10.30
C PRO A 63 -4.53 -5.30 11.09
N LYS A 64 -4.20 -4.17 10.47
CA LYS A 64 -3.68 -2.99 11.15
C LYS A 64 -4.84 -2.05 11.48
N THR A 65 -4.75 -1.36 12.60
CA THR A 65 -5.69 -0.28 12.94
C THR A 65 -5.39 0.97 12.12
N ALA A 66 -6.39 1.86 11.93
CA ALA A 66 -6.18 3.14 11.26
C ALA A 66 -5.03 3.98 11.90
N ALA A 67 -4.85 3.88 13.22
CA ALA A 67 -3.75 4.54 13.92
C ALA A 67 -2.36 4.02 13.49
N GLN A 68 -2.25 2.73 13.17
CA GLN A 68 -1.02 2.10 12.66
C GLN A 68 -0.79 2.36 11.16
N LEU A 69 -1.78 2.94 10.48
CA LEU A 69 -1.75 3.26 9.04
C LEU A 69 -1.53 4.74 8.76
N ARG A 70 -1.36 5.59 9.78
CA ARG A 70 -1.13 7.02 9.56
C ARG A 70 0.10 7.34 8.73
N ASP A 71 1.16 6.55 8.91
CA ASP A 71 2.43 6.73 8.20
C ASP A 71 2.59 5.67 7.09
N ASP A 72 1.48 5.24 6.47
CA ASP A 72 1.48 4.19 5.46
C ASP A 72 2.01 4.70 4.11
N VAL A 73 3.25 4.33 3.80
CA VAL A 73 3.94 4.70 2.55
C VAL A 73 3.21 4.12 1.32
N GLN A 74 2.73 2.88 1.36
CA GLN A 74 2.26 2.16 0.18
C GLN A 74 0.99 2.79 -0.42
N LEU A 75 -0.06 2.97 0.38
CA LEU A 75 -1.33 3.52 -0.14
C LEU A 75 -1.24 5.03 -0.40
N THR A 76 -0.36 5.74 0.29
CA THR A 76 -0.03 7.14 -0.02
C THR A 76 0.65 7.28 -1.39
N LEU A 77 1.59 6.38 -1.71
CA LEU A 77 2.18 6.31 -3.07
C LEU A 77 1.14 5.93 -4.13
N TYR A 78 0.17 5.07 -3.80
CA TYR A 78 -0.90 4.71 -4.73
C TYR A 78 -1.81 5.91 -5.02
N ALA A 79 -2.16 6.69 -4.01
CA ALA A 79 -2.95 7.91 -4.18
C ALA A 79 -2.21 8.93 -5.07
N MET A 80 -0.91 9.13 -4.84
CA MET A 80 -0.07 9.94 -5.71
C MET A 80 -0.02 9.38 -7.14
N GLY A 81 0.19 8.07 -7.31
CA GLY A 81 0.22 7.44 -8.63
C GLY A 81 -1.10 7.53 -9.38
N ALA A 82 -2.24 7.42 -8.69
CA ALA A 82 -3.56 7.58 -9.27
C ALA A 82 -3.79 9.03 -9.73
N HIS A 83 -3.33 10.02 -8.94
CA HIS A 83 -3.37 11.43 -9.33
C HIS A 83 -2.50 11.70 -10.56
N GLU A 84 -1.21 11.37 -10.49
CA GLU A 84 -0.22 11.74 -11.51
C GLU A 84 -0.39 10.95 -12.83
N ALA A 85 -0.77 9.68 -12.77
CA ALA A 85 -0.85 8.83 -13.96
C ALA A 85 -2.27 8.68 -14.54
N TRP A 86 -3.32 8.85 -13.72
CA TRP A 86 -4.69 8.59 -14.13
C TRP A 86 -5.63 9.79 -13.98
N ASP A 87 -5.11 10.95 -13.55
CA ASP A 87 -5.89 12.16 -13.25
C ASP A 87 -7.06 11.90 -12.28
N LEU A 88 -6.82 11.01 -11.31
CA LEU A 88 -7.81 10.63 -10.32
C LEU A 88 -7.59 11.43 -9.04
N GLN A 89 -8.43 12.44 -8.84
CA GLN A 89 -8.37 13.34 -7.68
C GLN A 89 -8.98 12.68 -6.43
N ALA A 90 -8.39 12.97 -5.26
CA ALA A 90 -8.94 12.60 -3.94
C ALA A 90 -9.28 11.10 -3.76
N ALA A 91 -8.41 10.21 -4.24
CA ALA A 91 -8.57 8.78 -4.06
C ALA A 91 -8.44 8.40 -2.57
N ARG A 92 -9.48 7.78 -1.99
CA ARG A 92 -9.37 7.14 -0.67
C ARG A 92 -8.52 5.88 -0.80
N GLY A 93 -7.75 5.56 0.23
CA GLY A 93 -6.94 4.34 0.25
C GLY A 93 -7.45 3.41 1.34
N SER A 94 -7.59 2.12 1.03
CA SER A 94 -8.04 1.12 2.00
C SER A 94 -7.27 -0.19 1.87
N TYR A 95 -6.88 -0.78 2.99
CA TYR A 95 -6.49 -2.18 3.02
C TYR A 95 -7.73 -3.05 3.27
N TYR A 96 -7.93 -4.08 2.46
CA TYR A 96 -8.93 -5.10 2.72
C TYR A 96 -8.25 -6.39 3.18
N TYR A 97 -8.33 -6.65 4.49
CA TYR A 97 -7.88 -7.88 5.14
C TYR A 97 -8.90 -9.01 4.90
N VAL A 98 -8.81 -9.66 3.74
CA VAL A 98 -9.83 -10.61 3.24
C VAL A 98 -10.08 -11.77 4.21
N LEU A 99 -9.03 -12.28 4.86
CA LEU A 99 -9.15 -13.42 5.77
C LEU A 99 -9.94 -13.12 7.04
N ASP A 100 -9.96 -11.86 7.45
CA ASP A 100 -10.62 -11.36 8.65
C ASP A 100 -11.89 -10.56 8.31
N ASP A 101 -12.15 -10.39 7.00
CA ASP A 101 -13.29 -9.65 6.45
C ASP A 101 -13.38 -8.22 6.99
N GLU A 102 -12.22 -7.54 7.02
CA GLU A 102 -12.06 -6.20 7.58
C GLU A 102 -11.45 -5.26 6.52
N LYS A 103 -12.15 -4.17 6.20
CA LYS A 103 -11.64 -3.08 5.36
C LYS A 103 -11.26 -1.92 6.26
N VAL A 104 -10.00 -1.49 6.20
CA VAL A 104 -9.46 -0.40 7.02
C VAL A 104 -9.01 0.73 6.11
N ALA A 105 -9.68 1.87 6.23
CA ALA A 105 -9.29 3.08 5.52
C ALA A 105 -7.99 3.65 6.09
N VAL A 106 -7.10 4.08 5.20
CA VAL A 106 -5.90 4.84 5.53
C VAL A 106 -6.31 6.28 5.81
N PRO A 107 -5.96 6.85 6.98
CA PRO A 107 -6.16 8.27 7.24
C PRO A 107 -5.39 9.10 6.22
N HIS A 108 -6.07 10.03 5.55
CA HIS A 108 -5.44 11.02 4.68
C HIS A 108 -5.24 12.33 5.44
N ASN A 109 -4.09 12.97 5.25
CA ASN A 109 -3.78 14.31 5.72
C ASN A 109 -3.27 15.19 4.55
N ALA A 110 -3.28 16.50 4.74
CA ALA A 110 -2.90 17.44 3.67
C ALA A 110 -1.39 17.46 3.37
N GLU A 111 -0.56 16.95 4.28
CA GLU A 111 0.90 16.94 4.21
C GLU A 111 1.45 15.65 3.57
N ASP A 112 0.59 14.65 3.34
CA ASP A 112 0.95 13.32 2.83
C ASP A 112 1.74 13.38 1.53
N ARG A 113 1.43 14.33 0.65
CA ARG A 113 2.14 14.50 -0.62
C ARG A 113 3.58 14.96 -0.41
N GLU A 114 3.82 15.99 0.38
CA GLU A 114 5.18 16.46 0.63
C GLU A 114 6.01 15.39 1.37
N TRP A 115 5.41 14.77 2.38
CA TRP A 115 6.05 13.70 3.14
C TRP A 115 6.44 12.51 2.25
N ILE A 116 5.54 12.07 1.35
CA ILE A 116 5.83 10.92 0.50
C ILE A 116 6.85 11.27 -0.60
N GLU A 117 6.85 12.49 -1.12
CA GLU A 117 7.91 12.96 -2.04
C GLU A 117 9.28 12.95 -1.35
N GLU A 118 9.39 13.49 -0.14
CA GLU A 118 10.62 13.47 0.65
C GLU A 118 11.08 12.04 0.96
N THR A 119 10.14 11.17 1.32
CA THR A 119 10.41 9.75 1.56
C THR A 119 10.99 9.07 0.31
N VAL A 120 10.39 9.31 -0.86
CA VAL A 120 10.90 8.74 -2.13
C VAL A 120 12.29 9.26 -2.44
N HIS A 121 12.54 10.56 -2.31
CA HIS A 121 13.87 11.14 -2.56
C HIS A 121 14.92 10.58 -1.61
N THR A 122 14.62 10.52 -0.30
CA THR A 122 15.53 9.97 0.71
C THR A 122 15.90 8.52 0.40
N VAL A 123 14.91 7.69 0.07
CA VAL A 123 15.14 6.28 -0.29
C VAL A 123 15.94 6.15 -1.59
N ALA A 124 15.60 6.94 -2.60
CA ALA A 124 16.27 6.88 -3.90
C ALA A 124 17.73 7.36 -3.83
N ASP A 125 18.01 8.42 -3.09
CA ASP A 125 19.37 8.92 -2.86
C ASP A 125 20.20 7.91 -2.06
N GLY A 126 19.60 7.26 -1.05
CA GLY A 126 20.24 6.16 -0.32
C GLY A 126 20.63 4.99 -1.24
N ILE A 127 19.72 4.59 -2.15
CA ILE A 127 19.99 3.54 -3.13
C ILE A 127 21.12 3.95 -4.09
N LEU A 128 21.07 5.17 -4.64
CA LEU A 128 22.07 5.67 -5.60
C LEU A 128 23.45 5.86 -4.96
N GLY A 129 23.48 6.29 -3.69
CA GLY A 129 24.68 6.41 -2.88
C GLY A 129 25.24 5.09 -2.35
N GLN A 130 24.59 3.97 -2.65
CA GLN A 130 24.93 2.63 -2.13
C GLN A 130 24.91 2.54 -0.59
N GLY A 131 24.08 3.36 0.06
CA GLY A 131 23.89 3.40 1.52
C GLY A 131 23.07 2.21 2.00
N PHE A 132 23.69 1.03 2.04
CA PHE A 132 23.07 -0.24 2.42
C PHE A 132 23.54 -0.74 3.80
N GLU A 133 24.01 0.18 4.66
CA GLU A 133 24.39 -0.14 6.03
C GLU A 133 23.21 -0.81 6.76
N PRO A 134 23.44 -1.97 7.41
CA PRO A 134 22.37 -2.66 8.11
C PRO A 134 21.87 -1.82 9.29
N THR A 135 20.55 -1.76 9.47
CA THR A 135 19.88 -1.14 10.61
C THR A 135 19.28 -2.22 11.53
N PRO A 136 20.10 -2.99 12.27
CA PRO A 136 19.64 -4.17 12.98
C PRO A 136 18.65 -3.82 14.09
N SER A 137 17.57 -4.59 14.18
CA SER A 137 16.65 -4.61 15.31
C SER A 137 16.12 -6.03 15.51
N TYR A 138 15.69 -6.39 16.72
CA TYR A 138 15.12 -7.72 16.96
C TYR A 138 13.94 -8.01 16.02
N ALA A 139 13.07 -7.02 15.82
CA ALA A 139 11.90 -7.14 14.94
C ALA A 139 12.29 -7.40 13.49
N ALA A 140 13.25 -6.65 12.93
CA ALA A 140 13.69 -6.83 11.55
C ALA A 140 14.52 -8.12 11.37
N CYS A 141 15.47 -8.37 12.26
CA CYS A 141 16.44 -9.46 12.11
C CYS A 141 15.86 -10.86 12.38
N SER A 142 14.79 -10.97 13.17
CA SER A 142 14.18 -12.28 13.51
C SER A 142 13.53 -12.99 12.33
N ALA A 143 13.09 -12.24 11.31
CA ALA A 143 12.45 -12.75 10.10
C ALA A 143 13.17 -12.37 8.81
N CYS A 144 14.40 -11.85 8.88
CA CYS A 144 15.14 -11.38 7.71
C CYS A 144 15.74 -12.54 6.91
N ASP A 145 15.29 -12.73 5.67
CA ASP A 145 15.81 -13.76 4.75
C ASP A 145 17.29 -13.55 4.39
N PHE A 146 17.80 -12.32 4.49
CA PHE A 146 19.18 -11.95 4.18
C PHE A 146 20.14 -12.09 5.37
N ARG A 147 19.69 -12.65 6.50
CA ARG A 147 20.53 -12.83 7.69
C ARG A 147 21.83 -13.58 7.42
N ILE A 148 21.83 -14.54 6.50
CA ILE A 148 23.01 -15.36 6.13
C ILE A 148 24.14 -14.52 5.51
N ALA A 149 23.80 -13.42 4.84
CA ALA A 149 24.77 -12.53 4.18
C ALA A 149 24.91 -11.17 4.89
N CYS A 150 24.30 -11.02 6.08
CA CYS A 150 24.26 -9.74 6.77
C CYS A 150 25.52 -9.54 7.62
N PRO A 151 26.31 -8.47 7.40
CA PRO A 151 27.51 -8.22 8.19
C PRO A 151 27.22 -7.91 9.68
N ALA A 152 25.97 -7.57 10.01
CA ALA A 152 25.53 -7.39 11.40
C ALA A 152 25.08 -8.70 12.07
N ALA A 153 24.96 -9.81 11.34
CA ALA A 153 24.57 -11.12 11.88
C ALA A 153 25.77 -11.97 12.34
N GLU A 154 26.99 -11.64 11.88
CA GLU A 154 28.24 -12.34 12.21
C GLU A 154 28.87 -11.89 13.56
N ARG A 155 28.10 -11.24 14.44
CA ARG A 155 28.56 -10.78 15.77
C ARG A 155 27.80 -11.45 16.91
#